data_AF-A0AA35JSU7-F1
#
_entry.id   AF-A0AA35JSU7-F1
#
_cell.length_a   1.000
_cell.length_b   1.000
_cell.length_c   1.000
_cell.angle_alpha   90.00
_cell.angle_beta   90.00
_cell.angle_gamma   90.00
#
_symmetry.space_group_name_H-M   'P 1'
#
loop_
_entity.id
_entity.type
_entity.pdbx_description
1 polymer ?
#
loop_
_entity_poly.entity_id
_entity_poly.type
_entity_poly.pdbx_seq_one_letter_code
_entity_poly.pdbx_strand_id
1 'polypeptide(L)'
;MRRAARKPTNLAKVAEVVQKSDESPGVYLERLKEAYRQFTPLDPDDPANAPVVKAAFVAQATPDIRRKIPKRDGFRGHGLEWMLEVAQTTYNQRDEVAQKKKENYQAKKLMALRASNSGTGEPARGEGAAAWDATSAPSAAKRATGRTNALREELEAGEAGFLAPSPWEMALT
;
A
#
# COMPACT_ATOMS: atom_id res chain seq x y z
N MET A 1 -1.05 -30.22 -42.49
CA MET A 1 -1.23 -29.67 -41.14
C MET A 1 -1.43 -28.16 -41.24
N ARG A 2 -2.60 -27.63 -40.88
CA ARG A 2 -2.78 -26.17 -40.76
C ARG A 2 -2.15 -25.72 -39.45
N ARG A 3 -0.97 -25.09 -39.49
CA ARG A 3 -0.55 -24.20 -38.40
C ARG A 3 -1.54 -23.03 -38.44
N ALA A 4 -2.51 -23.02 -37.55
CA ALA A 4 -3.32 -21.84 -37.31
C ALA A 4 -2.35 -20.68 -36.99
N ALA A 5 -2.47 -19.57 -37.71
CA ALA A 5 -1.70 -18.36 -37.41
C ALA A 5 -2.01 -17.97 -35.95
N ARG A 6 -1.08 -18.24 -35.03
CA ARG A 6 -1.24 -17.87 -33.63
C ARG A 6 -1.11 -16.35 -33.57
N LYS A 7 -2.10 -15.66 -33.00
CA LYS A 7 -1.93 -14.24 -32.65
C LYS A 7 -0.65 -14.12 -31.80
N PRO A 8 0.26 -13.20 -32.11
CA PRO A 8 1.44 -12.99 -31.28
C PRO A 8 0.97 -12.53 -29.89
N THR A 9 1.48 -13.18 -28.85
CA THR A 9 1.20 -12.81 -27.46
C THR A 9 1.92 -11.49 -27.13
N ASN A 10 1.17 -10.48 -26.70
CA ASN A 10 1.70 -9.19 -26.26
C ASN A 10 1.22 -8.89 -24.83
N LEU A 11 1.98 -9.35 -23.84
CA LEU A 11 1.68 -9.12 -22.42
C LEU A 11 1.99 -7.69 -21.97
N ALA A 12 2.89 -6.98 -22.66
CA ALA A 12 3.16 -5.57 -22.35
C ALA A 12 1.90 -4.72 -22.49
N LYS A 13 1.11 -4.97 -23.53
CA LYS A 13 -0.19 -4.31 -23.74
C LYS A 13 -1.23 -4.65 -22.66
N VAL A 14 -1.21 -5.86 -22.14
CA VAL A 14 -2.07 -6.25 -21.00
C VAL A 14 -1.61 -5.55 -19.72
N ALA A 15 -0.29 -5.44 -19.50
CA ALA A 15 0.30 -4.77 -18.34
C ALA A 15 -0.02 -3.26 -18.29
N GLU A 16 -0.25 -2.62 -19.44
CA GLU A 16 -0.71 -1.22 -19.54
C GLU A 16 -2.12 -1.01 -18.93
N VAL A 17 -2.91 -2.07 -18.75
CA VAL A 17 -4.28 -1.98 -18.19
C VAL A 17 -4.24 -1.87 -16.66
N VAL A 18 -4.01 -0.67 -16.17
CA VAL A 18 -4.09 -0.35 -14.73
C VAL A 18 -5.45 0.24 -14.40
N GLN A 19 -5.99 -0.10 -13.22
CA GLN A 19 -7.22 0.49 -12.70
C GLN A 19 -7.00 1.97 -12.41
N LYS A 20 -7.85 2.84 -12.99
CA LYS A 20 -7.80 4.27 -12.69
C LYS A 20 -8.43 4.57 -11.33
N SER A 21 -8.07 5.71 -10.74
CA SER A 21 -8.60 6.09 -9.42
C SER A 21 -10.11 6.24 -9.41
N ASP A 22 -10.73 6.70 -10.49
CA ASP A 22 -12.17 6.95 -10.66
C ASP A 22 -12.92 5.81 -11.35
N GLU A 23 -12.22 4.72 -11.67
CA GLU A 23 -12.79 3.57 -12.37
C GLU A 23 -13.26 2.50 -11.38
N SER A 24 -14.51 2.06 -11.53
CA SER A 24 -15.04 0.99 -10.70
C SER A 24 -14.30 -0.34 -11.00
N PRO A 25 -14.11 -1.20 -9.99
CA PRO A 25 -13.45 -2.50 -10.17
C PRO A 25 -14.06 -3.37 -11.27
N GLY A 26 -15.38 -3.30 -11.48
CA GLY A 26 -16.06 -4.04 -12.55
C GLY A 26 -15.69 -3.54 -13.95
N VAL A 27 -15.70 -2.22 -14.16
CA VAL A 27 -15.29 -1.62 -15.45
C VAL A 27 -13.83 -1.94 -15.75
N TYR A 28 -12.98 -1.84 -14.74
CA TYR A 28 -11.57 -2.22 -14.83
C TYR A 28 -11.38 -3.70 -15.22
N LEU A 29 -12.10 -4.61 -14.57
CA LEU A 29 -12.01 -6.04 -14.86
C LEU A 29 -12.39 -6.36 -16.32
N GLU A 30 -13.46 -5.75 -16.83
CA GLU A 30 -13.87 -5.95 -18.22
C GLU A 30 -12.79 -5.46 -19.20
N ARG A 31 -12.18 -4.30 -18.93
CA ARG A 31 -11.06 -3.79 -19.72
C ARG A 31 -9.84 -4.71 -19.70
N LEU A 32 -9.56 -5.32 -18.54
CA LEU A 32 -8.47 -6.28 -18.39
C LEU A 32 -8.74 -7.55 -19.20
N LYS A 33 -9.95 -8.12 -19.11
CA LYS A 33 -10.35 -9.28 -19.91
C LYS A 33 -10.29 -8.98 -21.42
N GLU A 34 -10.75 -7.79 -21.83
CA GLU A 34 -10.69 -7.37 -23.22
C GLU A 34 -9.25 -7.29 -23.75
N ALA A 35 -8.31 -6.78 -22.94
CA ALA A 35 -6.90 -6.77 -23.32
C ALA A 35 -6.32 -8.19 -23.47
N TYR A 36 -6.70 -9.14 -22.61
CA TYR A 36 -6.33 -10.54 -22.81
C TYR A 36 -6.88 -11.10 -24.13
N ARG A 37 -8.17 -10.87 -24.44
CA ARG A 37 -8.79 -11.30 -25.72
C ARG A 37 -8.13 -10.67 -26.95
N GLN A 38 -7.73 -9.41 -26.85
CA GLN A 38 -7.18 -8.64 -27.97
C GLN A 38 -5.72 -8.98 -28.23
N PHE A 39 -4.90 -9.00 -27.18
CA PHE A 39 -3.43 -9.04 -27.28
C PHE A 39 -2.83 -10.39 -26.96
N THR A 40 -3.63 -11.38 -26.55
CA THR A 40 -3.14 -12.72 -26.25
C THR A 40 -4.06 -13.77 -26.89
N PRO A 41 -3.57 -15.00 -27.12
CA PRO A 41 -4.42 -16.13 -27.52
C PRO A 41 -5.16 -16.76 -26.33
N LEU A 42 -4.98 -16.24 -25.11
CA LEU A 42 -5.53 -16.77 -23.87
C LEU A 42 -6.97 -16.28 -23.69
N ASP A 43 -7.90 -17.19 -23.41
CA ASP A 43 -9.29 -16.86 -23.08
C ASP A 43 -9.39 -16.53 -21.58
N PRO A 44 -9.65 -15.27 -21.20
CA PRO A 44 -9.69 -14.87 -19.80
C PRO A 44 -10.88 -15.44 -19.01
N ASP A 45 -11.90 -15.99 -19.68
CA ASP A 45 -13.06 -16.61 -19.03
C ASP A 45 -12.91 -18.13 -18.86
N ASP A 46 -11.87 -18.73 -19.43
CA ASP A 46 -11.51 -20.13 -19.19
C ASP A 46 -10.99 -20.32 -17.76
N PRO A 47 -11.58 -21.25 -16.97
CA PRO A 47 -11.10 -21.58 -15.62
C PRO A 47 -9.61 -21.91 -15.53
N ALA A 48 -9.02 -22.51 -16.57
CA ALA A 48 -7.60 -22.82 -16.63
C ALA A 48 -6.72 -21.55 -16.61
N ASN A 49 -7.26 -20.43 -17.12
CA ASN A 49 -6.58 -19.14 -17.21
C ASN A 49 -6.92 -18.20 -16.05
N ALA A 50 -7.85 -18.58 -15.17
CA ALA A 50 -8.23 -17.78 -14.00
C ALA A 50 -7.03 -17.36 -13.12
N PRO A 51 -5.97 -18.17 -12.88
CA PRO A 51 -4.83 -17.75 -12.08
C PRO A 51 -4.11 -16.51 -12.62
N VAL A 52 -3.90 -16.40 -13.94
CA VAL A 52 -3.20 -15.26 -14.54
C VAL A 52 -4.06 -14.00 -14.51
N VAL A 53 -5.36 -14.13 -14.77
CA VAL A 53 -6.30 -12.99 -14.69
C VAL A 53 -6.43 -12.48 -13.25
N LYS A 54 -6.51 -13.38 -12.26
CA LYS A 54 -6.55 -13.01 -10.83
C LYS A 54 -5.28 -12.29 -10.39
N ALA A 55 -4.11 -12.78 -10.80
CA ALA A 55 -2.83 -12.15 -10.47
C ALA A 55 -2.75 -10.73 -11.05
N ALA A 56 -3.12 -10.56 -12.32
CA ALA A 56 -3.17 -9.28 -13.00
C ALA A 56 -4.16 -8.31 -12.33
N PHE A 57 -5.38 -8.77 -12.03
CA PHE A 57 -6.40 -7.98 -11.36
C PHE A 57 -5.91 -7.37 -10.04
N VAL A 58 -5.21 -8.15 -9.20
CA VAL A 58 -4.67 -7.63 -7.93
C VAL A 58 -3.46 -6.72 -8.15
N ALA A 59 -2.54 -7.09 -9.04
CA ALA A 59 -1.31 -6.34 -9.28
C ALA A 59 -1.56 -4.95 -9.87
N GLN A 60 -2.53 -4.85 -10.77
CA GLN A 60 -2.87 -3.66 -11.55
C GLN A 60 -4.07 -2.88 -10.99
N ALA A 61 -4.66 -3.31 -9.86
CA ALA A 61 -5.65 -2.54 -9.12
C ALA A 61 -5.06 -1.29 -8.44
N THR A 62 -5.92 -0.38 -7.99
CA THR A 62 -5.50 0.78 -7.19
C THR A 62 -4.81 0.34 -5.87
N PRO A 63 -3.92 1.17 -5.29
CA PRO A 63 -3.10 0.76 -4.16
C PRO A 63 -3.87 0.30 -2.91
N ASP A 64 -5.03 0.89 -2.65
CA ASP A 64 -5.92 0.55 -1.54
C ASP A 64 -6.57 -0.83 -1.75
N ILE A 65 -7.08 -1.12 -2.95
CA ILE A 65 -7.65 -2.42 -3.32
C ILE A 65 -6.57 -3.51 -3.30
N ARG A 66 -5.43 -3.25 -3.93
CA ARG A 66 -4.27 -4.16 -3.97
C ARG A 66 -3.79 -4.55 -2.57
N ARG A 67 -3.84 -3.61 -1.61
CA ARG A 67 -3.47 -3.87 -0.21
C ARG A 67 -4.58 -4.58 0.58
N LYS A 68 -5.84 -4.48 0.16
CA LYS A 68 -7.00 -5.01 0.90
C LYS A 68 -7.26 -6.48 0.58
N ILE A 69 -7.16 -6.87 -0.69
CA ILE A 69 -7.51 -8.23 -1.15
C ILE A 69 -6.67 -9.32 -0.44
N PRO A 70 -5.32 -9.23 -0.37
CA PRO A 70 -4.51 -10.29 0.25
C PRO A 70 -4.63 -10.37 1.78
N LYS A 71 -5.20 -9.33 2.42
CA LYS A 71 -5.35 -9.25 3.89
C LYS A 71 -6.62 -9.91 4.40
N ARG A 72 -7.53 -10.32 3.53
CA ARG A 72 -8.72 -11.06 3.95
C ARG A 72 -8.37 -12.54 4.09
N ASP A 73 -8.87 -13.15 5.17
CA ASP A 73 -8.71 -14.59 5.40
C ASP A 73 -9.23 -15.37 4.19
N GLY A 74 -8.55 -16.46 3.85
CA GLY A 74 -8.97 -17.33 2.74
C GLY A 74 -8.60 -16.85 1.33
N PHE A 75 -7.81 -15.78 1.15
CA PHE A 75 -7.41 -15.25 -0.17
C PHE A 75 -7.01 -16.35 -1.19
N ARG A 76 -6.27 -17.37 -0.76
CA ARG A 76 -5.81 -18.48 -1.62
C ARG A 76 -6.94 -19.39 -2.15
N GLY A 77 -8.08 -19.46 -1.47
CA GLY A 77 -9.22 -20.30 -1.85
C GLY A 77 -10.31 -19.56 -2.63
N HIS A 78 -10.23 -18.23 -2.74
CA HIS A 78 -11.26 -17.42 -3.35
C HIS A 78 -11.03 -17.18 -4.86
N GLY A 79 -12.15 -17.11 -5.59
CA GLY A 79 -12.18 -16.83 -7.03
C GLY A 79 -12.15 -15.35 -7.36
N LEU A 80 -12.19 -15.06 -8.67
CA LEU A 80 -12.19 -13.69 -9.21
C LEU A 80 -13.43 -12.90 -8.75
N GLU A 81 -14.60 -13.55 -8.64
CA GLU A 81 -15.85 -12.94 -8.18
C GLU A 81 -15.73 -12.34 -6.77
N TRP A 82 -15.17 -13.12 -5.84
CA TRP A 82 -14.94 -12.63 -4.48
C TRP A 82 -13.93 -11.47 -4.43
N MET A 83 -12.90 -11.51 -5.29
CA MET A 83 -11.94 -10.40 -5.40
C MET A 83 -12.63 -9.13 -5.90
N LEU A 84 -13.55 -9.26 -6.86
CA LEU A 84 -14.35 -8.18 -7.39
C LEU A 84 -15.26 -7.57 -6.30
N GLU A 85 -15.93 -8.39 -5.51
CA GLU A 85 -16.79 -7.93 -4.40
C GLU A 85 -15.99 -7.14 -3.35
N VAL A 86 -14.83 -7.67 -2.95
CA VAL A 86 -13.93 -6.98 -2.00
C VAL A 86 -13.42 -5.67 -2.58
N ALA A 87 -13.05 -5.67 -3.86
CA ALA A 87 -12.61 -4.47 -4.56
C ALA A 87 -13.73 -3.42 -4.61
N GLN A 88 -14.95 -3.82 -4.96
CA GLN A 88 -16.10 -2.92 -5.06
C GLN A 88 -16.45 -2.29 -3.72
N THR A 89 -16.44 -3.10 -2.66
CA THR A 89 -16.66 -2.61 -1.29
C THR A 89 -15.59 -1.59 -0.89
N THR A 90 -14.32 -1.87 -1.23
CA THR A 90 -13.20 -0.98 -0.92
C THR A 90 -13.30 0.34 -1.69
N TYR A 91 -13.65 0.28 -2.97
CA TYR A 91 -13.87 1.43 -3.83
C TYR A 91 -14.98 2.33 -3.28
N ASN A 92 -16.13 1.75 -2.89
CA ASN A 92 -17.26 2.52 -2.36
C ASN A 92 -16.93 3.21 -1.02
N GLN A 93 -16.09 2.59 -0.19
CA GLN A 93 -15.71 3.11 1.13
C GLN A 93 -14.55 4.12 1.09
N ARG A 94 -13.96 4.37 -0.08
CA ARG A 94 -12.70 5.13 -0.19
C ARG A 94 -12.82 6.57 0.31
N ASP A 95 -13.94 7.22 0.03
CA ASP A 95 -14.13 8.64 0.31
C ASP A 95 -14.33 8.85 1.82
N GLU A 96 -15.12 7.98 2.45
CA GLU A 96 -15.29 7.94 3.90
C GLU A 96 -13.97 7.67 4.63
N VAL A 97 -13.20 6.69 4.16
CA VAL A 97 -11.89 6.34 4.76
C VAL A 97 -10.89 7.48 4.57
N ALA A 98 -10.89 8.15 3.41
CA ALA A 98 -10.03 9.30 3.15
C ALA A 98 -10.38 10.47 4.08
N GLN A 99 -11.67 10.75 4.27
CA GLN A 99 -12.13 11.81 5.15
C GLN A 99 -11.76 11.54 6.60
N LYS A 100 -12.03 10.33 7.10
CA LYS A 100 -11.65 9.92 8.46
C LYS A 100 -10.14 9.98 8.70
N LYS A 101 -9.32 9.67 7.69
CA LYS A 101 -7.86 9.82 7.76
C LYS A 101 -7.43 11.28 7.89
N LYS A 102 -8.06 12.19 7.13
CA LYS A 102 -7.81 13.63 7.22
C LYS A 102 -8.15 14.15 8.61
N GLU A 103 -9.32 13.82 9.13
CA GLU A 103 -9.76 14.21 10.48
C GLU A 103 -8.81 13.70 11.56
N ASN A 104 -8.43 12.42 11.50
CA ASN A 104 -7.46 11.84 12.42
C ASN A 104 -6.09 12.52 12.33
N TYR A 105 -5.63 12.91 11.14
CA TYR A 105 -4.39 13.66 10.98
C TYR A 105 -4.49 15.04 11.62
N GLN A 106 -5.60 15.76 11.41
CA GLN A 106 -5.80 17.08 12.01
C GLN A 106 -5.90 17.00 13.54
N ALA A 107 -6.62 16.01 14.08
CA ALA A 107 -6.72 15.79 15.52
C ALA A 107 -5.34 15.50 16.15
N LYS A 108 -4.54 14.63 15.51
CA LYS A 108 -3.16 14.34 15.96
C LYS A 108 -2.26 15.57 15.88
N LYS A 109 -2.36 16.38 14.82
CA LYS A 109 -1.61 17.63 14.67
C LYS A 109 -1.98 18.63 15.76
N LEU A 110 -3.26 18.77 16.08
CA LEU A 110 -3.74 19.65 17.15
C LEU A 110 -3.26 19.18 18.53
N MET A 111 -3.32 17.88 18.82
CA MET A 111 -2.79 17.32 20.07
C MET A 111 -1.29 17.56 20.22
N ALA A 112 -0.50 17.38 19.15
CA ALA A 112 0.94 17.65 19.16
C ALA A 112 1.25 19.13 19.41
N LEU A 113 0.47 20.05 18.80
CA LEU A 113 0.62 21.49 19.03
C LEU A 113 0.29 21.86 20.48
N ARG A 114 -0.82 21.33 21.03
CA ARG A 114 -1.21 21.57 22.43
C ARG A 114 -0.16 21.09 23.42
N ALA A 115 0.42 19.91 23.20
CA ALA A 115 1.48 19.37 24.03
C ALA A 115 2.79 20.19 23.95
N SER A 116 3.04 20.85 22.82
CA SER A 116 4.19 21.73 22.63
C SER A 116 4.00 23.09 23.32
N ASN A 117 2.74 23.56 23.45
CA ASN A 117 2.40 24.84 24.07
C ASN A 117 2.21 24.76 25.60
N SER A 118 2.13 23.56 26.18
CA SER A 118 1.99 23.33 27.63
C SER A 118 3.33 23.14 28.37
N GLY A 119 4.45 23.53 27.74
CA GLY A 119 5.80 23.29 28.25
C GLY A 119 6.62 24.56 28.47
N THR A 120 6.21 25.42 29.40
CA THR A 120 7.10 26.27 30.23
C THR A 120 6.28 26.89 31.37
N GLY A 121 5.93 26.07 32.37
CA GLY A 121 5.70 26.55 33.72
C GLY A 121 6.94 26.21 34.52
N GLU A 122 7.76 27.21 34.85
CA GLU A 122 8.83 27.08 35.84
C GLU A 122 8.28 26.40 37.10
N PRO A 123 8.90 25.31 37.62
CA PRO A 123 8.62 24.92 38.99
C PRO A 123 9.24 26.00 39.89
N ALA A 124 8.36 26.69 40.62
CA ALA A 124 8.73 27.64 41.65
C ALA A 124 9.78 27.01 42.58
N ARG A 125 10.88 27.73 42.73
CA ARG A 125 11.92 27.54 43.73
C ARG A 125 11.26 27.58 45.11
N GLY A 126 10.93 26.41 45.65
CA GLY A 126 10.44 26.19 47.00
C GLY A 126 11.40 25.27 47.72
N GLU A 127 11.94 25.78 48.82
CA GLU A 127 13.02 25.25 49.63
C GLU A 127 12.65 23.95 50.38
N GLY A 128 13.66 23.12 50.68
CA GLY A 128 13.60 22.15 51.77
C GLY A 128 13.49 20.68 51.35
N ALA A 129 14.59 20.08 50.89
CA ALA A 129 14.77 18.62 50.99
C ALA A 129 16.24 18.30 51.29
N ALA A 130 16.40 17.45 52.29
CA ALA A 130 17.62 17.13 53.00
C ALA A 130 18.78 16.64 52.13
N ALA A 131 19.97 16.87 52.67
CA ALA A 131 21.26 16.41 52.19
C ALA A 131 21.27 14.92 51.82
N TRP A 132 21.71 14.63 50.60
CA TRP A 132 22.21 13.33 50.21
C TRP A 132 23.73 13.45 50.10
N ASP A 133 24.43 12.56 50.81
CA ASP A 133 25.88 12.48 50.89
C ASP A 133 26.54 12.35 49.52
N ALA A 134 27.56 13.18 49.31
CA ALA A 134 28.28 13.32 48.05
C ALA A 134 29.52 12.42 47.99
N THR A 135 29.34 11.10 47.82
CA THR A 135 30.42 10.21 47.35
C THR A 135 29.89 9.04 46.53
N SER A 136 29.39 9.32 45.34
CA SER A 136 29.48 8.43 44.17
C SER A 136 28.86 9.10 42.95
N ALA A 137 29.71 9.71 42.12
CA ALA A 137 29.40 9.87 40.70
C ALA A 137 29.89 8.61 39.96
N PRO A 138 29.24 8.22 38.86
CA PRO A 138 29.78 8.72 37.60
C PRO A 138 28.72 9.28 36.63
N SER A 139 29.06 10.46 36.12
CA SER A 139 29.07 10.88 34.71
C SER A 139 28.16 10.15 33.71
N ALA A 140 27.10 10.82 33.26
CA ALA A 140 26.83 11.04 31.83
C ALA A 140 25.74 12.10 31.66
N ALA A 141 26.15 13.34 31.42
CA ALA A 141 25.31 14.35 30.82
C ALA A 141 25.02 13.98 29.37
N LYS A 142 23.75 13.95 28.97
CA LYS A 142 23.21 14.73 27.84
C LYS A 142 21.70 14.56 27.77
N ARG A 143 21.02 15.68 28.03
CA ARG A 143 19.58 15.84 27.83
C ARG A 143 19.24 15.76 26.35
N ALA A 144 18.04 15.25 26.10
CA ALA A 144 17.35 15.18 24.83
C ALA A 144 17.40 16.49 24.04
N THR A 145 17.69 16.39 22.75
CA THR A 145 17.32 17.38 21.73
C THR A 145 17.21 16.62 20.41
N GLY A 146 16.10 16.80 19.69
CA GLY A 146 16.01 16.38 18.28
C GLY A 146 15.16 15.14 18.00
N ARG A 147 13.84 15.28 18.12
CA ARG A 147 12.96 14.71 17.08
C ARG A 147 13.33 15.38 15.75
N THR A 148 13.11 14.64 14.66
CA THR A 148 13.14 15.02 13.23
C THR A 148 14.46 14.79 12.49
N ASN A 149 14.71 13.54 12.10
CA ASN A 149 14.90 13.14 10.70
C ASN A 149 14.90 11.60 10.62
N ALA A 150 13.73 11.01 10.44
CA ALA A 150 13.59 9.60 10.04
C ALA A 150 12.45 9.42 9.01
N LEU A 151 12.02 10.53 8.37
CA LEU A 151 11.01 10.55 7.31
C LEU A 151 11.42 11.53 6.21
N ARG A 152 12.72 11.55 5.86
CA ARG A 152 13.25 12.35 4.73
C ARG A 152 14.45 11.70 4.03
N GLU A 153 14.48 10.38 3.96
CA GLU A 153 15.50 9.63 3.20
C GLU A 153 14.92 8.41 2.45
N GLU A 154 13.59 8.37 2.23
CA GLU A 154 12.92 7.35 1.40
C GLU A 154 12.20 7.99 0.20
N LEU A 155 12.63 9.20 -0.21
CA LEU A 155 12.12 9.90 -1.39
C LEU A 155 13.20 10.28 -2.42
N GLU A 156 14.46 9.85 -2.22
CA GLU A 156 15.53 9.94 -3.22
C GLU A 156 16.35 8.64 -3.30
N ALA A 157 15.65 7.52 -3.49
CA ALA A 157 16.26 6.33 -4.11
C ALA A 157 15.53 6.09 -5.45
N GLY A 158 15.62 7.08 -6.33
CA GLY A 158 15.50 6.84 -7.75
C GLY A 158 16.77 6.12 -8.22
N GLU A 159 16.56 5.06 -9.00
CA GLU A 159 17.56 4.43 -9.87
C GLU A 159 18.66 3.59 -9.19
N ALA A 160 18.30 2.33 -8.89
CA ALA A 160 19.19 1.20 -9.17
C ALA A 160 18.31 -0.01 -9.53
N GLY A 161 18.50 -0.50 -10.76
CA GLY A 161 17.74 -1.60 -11.31
C GLY A 161 17.85 -2.86 -10.47
N PHE A 162 16.70 -3.33 -9.98
CA PHE A 162 16.53 -4.72 -9.62
C PHE A 162 15.36 -5.24 -10.46
N LEU A 163 15.67 -5.88 -11.59
CA LEU A 163 14.75 -6.77 -12.28
C LEU A 163 14.48 -7.96 -11.36
N ALA A 164 13.65 -7.77 -10.33
CA ALA A 164 12.92 -8.90 -9.77
C ALA A 164 11.88 -9.28 -10.84
N PRO A 165 11.86 -10.54 -11.32
CA PRO A 165 10.82 -10.99 -12.22
C PRO A 165 9.47 -10.72 -11.56
N SER A 166 8.60 -10.09 -12.33
CA SER A 166 7.23 -9.83 -11.96
C SER A 166 6.54 -11.14 -11.54
N PRO A 167 5.55 -11.09 -10.63
CA PRO A 167 4.85 -12.29 -10.16
C PRO A 167 4.22 -13.16 -11.27
N TRP A 168 4.05 -12.63 -12.48
CA TRP A 168 3.55 -13.36 -13.64
C TRP A 168 4.67 -14.02 -14.47
N GLU A 169 5.90 -13.52 -14.43
CA GLU A 169 7.08 -14.21 -15.00
C GLU A 169 7.44 -15.46 -14.17
N MET A 170 7.17 -15.44 -12.87
CA MET A 170 7.40 -16.56 -11.94
C MET A 170 6.34 -17.67 -12.05
N ALA A 171 5.20 -17.43 -12.70
CA ALA A 171 4.11 -18.41 -12.80
C ALA A 171 4.22 -19.33 -14.04
N LEU A 172 5.27 -19.15 -14.86
CA LEU A 172 5.48 -19.85 -16.14
C LEU A 172 6.76 -20.71 -16.18
N THR A 173 7.47 -20.84 -15.05
CA THR A 173 8.67 -21.70 -14.88
C THR A 173 8.35 -22.93 -14.05
#